data_AF-A0A9N9EMC5-F1
#
_entry.id   AF-A0A9N9EMC5-F1
#
_cell.length_a   1.000
_cell.length_b   1.000
_cell.length_c   1.000
_cell.angle_alpha   90.00
_cell.angle_beta   90.00
_cell.angle_gamma   90.00
#
_symmetry.space_group_name_H-M   'P 1'
#
loop_
_entity.id
_entity.type
_entity.pdbx_description
1 polymer ?
#
loop_
_entity_poly.entity_id
_entity_poly.type
_entity_poly.pdbx_seq_one_letter_code
_entity_poly.pdbx_strand_id
1 'polypeptide(L)'
;MRIIPIPIFEHNYSYLIVDDKANEAAAVDPAEPKKVLAVLAQTGAKLTSILTTHHHNNHSFGNIELVMTKPNLAVYGADARIPELNYVCKHNEEFTVGTLKVRSYHTPSHTRGSVCYYVRDGNEANEEMERAVFTGDTLLVGGCGKIIEGDAKDMYNVLYNILGKLPKDTKVYCGHESARLNLQFASTVDPNNHNIRKKLSWSQTSQCTVPSTIEEELEYNPYLRVSYVLWLSTNVADPYEVTRVLRELNDSFISQTNGSNGVGMHGINESESIINEVNGVHNGINGISEIFDSYIKMNIYEAEDLNILNTIIGKSGGSSIKTTIN
;
A
#
# COMPACT_ATOMS: atom_id res chain seq x y z
N MET A 1 5.69 -1.96 -21.35
CA MET A 1 4.65 -2.85 -20.77
C MET A 1 3.35 -2.06 -20.71
N ARG A 2 2.17 -2.70 -20.89
CA ARG A 2 0.88 -2.02 -20.66
C ARG A 2 0.13 -2.64 -19.50
N ILE A 3 -0.41 -1.79 -18.62
CA ILE A 3 -1.21 -2.23 -17.47
C ILE A 3 -2.58 -1.56 -17.58
N ILE A 4 -3.63 -2.38 -17.57
CA ILE A 4 -5.02 -1.92 -17.73
C ILE A 4 -5.76 -2.25 -16.43
N PRO A 5 -6.10 -1.24 -15.60
CA PRO A 5 -7.03 -1.41 -14.48
C PRO A 5 -8.41 -1.82 -14.96
N ILE A 6 -9.01 -2.80 -14.30
CA ILE A 6 -10.34 -3.33 -14.61
C ILE A 6 -11.18 -3.21 -13.34
N PRO A 7 -12.08 -2.21 -13.26
CA PRO A 7 -13.00 -2.09 -12.13
C PRO A 7 -13.92 -3.31 -12.04
N ILE A 8 -13.87 -3.97 -10.89
CA ILE A 8 -14.69 -5.13 -10.55
C ILE A 8 -15.43 -4.88 -9.24
N PHE A 9 -16.60 -5.52 -9.10
CA PHE A 9 -17.54 -5.23 -8.01
C PHE A 9 -17.78 -3.73 -7.85
N GLU A 10 -17.86 -3.23 -6.61
CA GLU A 10 -18.08 -1.82 -6.31
C GLU A 10 -16.77 -1.02 -6.21
N HIS A 11 -15.74 -1.59 -5.59
CA HIS A 11 -14.51 -0.88 -5.25
C HIS A 11 -13.23 -1.71 -5.47
N ASN A 12 -13.29 -2.81 -6.20
CA ASN A 12 -12.13 -3.68 -6.44
C ASN A 12 -11.50 -3.42 -7.81
N TYR A 13 -10.21 -3.72 -7.93
CA TYR A 13 -9.51 -3.75 -9.21
C TYR A 13 -8.94 -5.13 -9.48
N SER A 14 -9.24 -5.66 -10.66
CA SER A 14 -8.36 -6.60 -11.35
C SER A 14 -7.42 -5.81 -12.26
N TYR A 15 -6.31 -6.41 -12.65
CA TYR A 15 -5.40 -5.79 -13.62
C TYR A 15 -5.09 -6.74 -14.75
N LEU A 16 -5.02 -6.22 -15.98
CA LEU A 16 -4.43 -6.94 -17.09
C LEU A 16 -3.05 -6.34 -17.40
N ILE A 17 -2.01 -7.16 -17.26
CA ILE A 17 -0.64 -6.84 -17.64
C ILE A 17 -0.44 -7.41 -19.04
N VAL A 18 -0.10 -6.57 -20.01
CA VAL A 18 0.17 -6.96 -21.39
C VAL A 18 1.63 -6.72 -21.71
N ASP A 19 2.30 -7.80 -22.12
CA ASP A 19 3.58 -7.74 -22.79
C ASP A 19 3.37 -7.65 -24.30
N ASP A 20 3.45 -6.43 -24.85
CA ASP A 20 3.30 -6.21 -26.28
C ASP A 20 4.43 -6.86 -27.10
N LYS A 21 5.61 -7.13 -26.50
CA LYS A 21 6.75 -7.74 -27.20
C LYS A 21 6.53 -9.23 -27.45
N ALA A 22 5.99 -9.95 -26.46
CA ALA A 22 5.66 -11.37 -26.57
C ALA A 22 4.23 -11.65 -27.05
N ASN A 23 3.38 -10.62 -27.10
CA ASN A 23 1.93 -10.75 -27.27
C ASN A 23 1.29 -11.68 -26.21
N GLU A 24 1.79 -11.60 -24.98
CA GLU A 24 1.32 -12.35 -23.83
C GLU A 24 0.69 -11.42 -22.79
N ALA A 25 -0.15 -11.98 -21.93
CA ALA A 25 -0.76 -11.25 -20.83
C ALA A 25 -0.85 -12.07 -19.55
N ALA A 26 -0.82 -11.38 -18.42
CA ALA A 26 -1.18 -11.91 -17.12
C ALA A 26 -2.35 -11.13 -16.52
N ALA A 27 -3.25 -11.84 -15.85
CA ALA A 27 -4.34 -11.22 -15.09
C ALA A 27 -4.00 -11.24 -13.60
N VAL A 28 -4.09 -10.09 -12.93
CA VAL A 28 -3.93 -9.98 -11.48
C VAL A 28 -5.31 -9.94 -10.84
N ASP A 29 -5.51 -10.78 -9.82
CA ASP A 29 -6.74 -10.88 -9.03
C ASP A 29 -8.04 -10.87 -9.86
N PRO A 30 -8.23 -11.82 -10.79
CA PRO A 30 -9.27 -11.76 -11.82
C PRO A 30 -10.66 -12.18 -11.32
N ALA A 31 -11.16 -11.62 -10.22
CA ALA A 31 -12.38 -12.07 -9.55
C ALA A 31 -13.70 -11.92 -10.35
N GLU A 32 -13.74 -11.08 -11.41
CA GLU A 32 -14.80 -11.11 -12.44
C GLU A 32 -14.23 -11.51 -13.83
N PRO A 33 -14.05 -12.81 -14.11
CA PRO A 33 -13.40 -13.33 -15.32
C PRO A 33 -13.95 -12.78 -16.63
N LYS A 34 -15.27 -12.60 -16.72
CA LYS A 34 -15.93 -12.07 -17.92
C LYS A 34 -15.45 -10.67 -18.29
N LYS A 35 -15.25 -9.77 -17.31
CA LYS A 35 -14.71 -8.44 -17.54
C LYS A 35 -13.24 -8.50 -17.98
N VAL A 36 -12.45 -9.36 -17.32
CA VAL A 36 -11.03 -9.59 -17.68
C VAL A 36 -10.91 -10.09 -19.11
N LEU A 37 -11.71 -11.09 -19.51
CA LEU A 37 -11.70 -11.65 -20.87
C LEU A 37 -12.18 -10.65 -21.92
N ALA A 38 -13.15 -9.78 -21.59
CA ALA A 38 -13.62 -8.73 -22.49
C ALA A 38 -12.54 -7.67 -22.76
N VAL A 39 -11.77 -7.29 -21.74
CA VAL A 39 -10.62 -6.38 -21.89
C VAL A 39 -9.49 -7.06 -22.64
N LEU A 40 -9.15 -8.32 -22.29
CA LEU A 40 -8.13 -9.11 -22.98
C LEU A 40 -8.40 -9.21 -24.49
N ALA A 41 -9.65 -9.46 -24.89
CA ALA A 41 -10.03 -9.56 -26.30
C ALA A 41 -9.70 -8.31 -27.12
N GLN A 42 -9.71 -7.12 -26.50
CA GLN A 42 -9.37 -5.86 -27.17
C GLN A 42 -7.86 -5.69 -27.39
N THR A 43 -7.03 -6.48 -26.70
CA THR A 43 -5.56 -6.39 -26.77
C THR A 43 -4.95 -7.28 -27.85
N GLY A 44 -5.63 -8.36 -28.24
CA GLY A 44 -5.06 -9.40 -29.11
C GLY A 44 -4.03 -10.31 -28.44
N ALA A 45 -3.70 -10.07 -27.17
CA ALA A 45 -2.71 -10.85 -26.42
C ALA A 45 -3.27 -12.20 -25.95
N LYS A 46 -2.37 -13.16 -25.75
CA LYS A 46 -2.68 -14.46 -25.16
C LYS A 46 -2.52 -14.39 -23.65
N LEU A 47 -3.60 -14.64 -22.91
CA LEU A 47 -3.52 -14.84 -21.46
C LEU A 47 -2.73 -16.13 -21.16
N THR A 48 -1.62 -16.01 -20.43
CA THR A 48 -0.74 -17.13 -20.07
C THR A 48 -0.70 -17.38 -18.57
N SER A 49 -0.92 -16.34 -17.76
CA SER A 49 -0.77 -16.41 -16.31
C SER A 49 -1.88 -15.69 -15.54
N ILE A 50 -2.16 -16.18 -14.34
CA ILE A 50 -2.93 -15.51 -13.30
C ILE A 50 -1.98 -15.24 -12.13
N LEU A 51 -1.95 -14.01 -11.63
CA LEU A 51 -1.18 -13.62 -10.45
C LEU A 51 -2.19 -13.29 -9.33
N THR A 52 -2.37 -14.20 -8.38
CA THR A 52 -3.29 -13.99 -7.26
C THR A 52 -2.52 -13.47 -6.05
N THR A 53 -2.90 -12.31 -5.54
CA THR A 53 -2.21 -11.64 -4.42
C THR A 53 -2.53 -12.30 -3.09
N HIS A 54 -3.76 -12.77 -2.89
CA HIS A 54 -4.18 -13.49 -1.69
C HIS A 54 -5.50 -14.24 -1.90
N HIS A 55 -5.90 -15.04 -0.91
CA HIS A 55 -6.96 -16.03 -1.07
C HIS A 55 -8.40 -15.48 -1.00
N HIS A 56 -8.63 -14.22 -0.60
CA HIS A 56 -10.00 -13.72 -0.48
C HIS A 56 -10.76 -13.75 -1.81
N ASN A 57 -12.05 -14.06 -1.73
CA ASN A 57 -12.89 -14.38 -2.89
C ASN A 57 -12.97 -13.22 -3.91
N ASN A 58 -12.99 -11.98 -3.43
CA ASN A 58 -12.99 -10.78 -4.26
C ASN A 58 -11.67 -10.55 -5.03
N HIS A 59 -10.69 -11.45 -4.88
CA HIS A 59 -9.44 -11.52 -5.64
C HIS A 59 -9.27 -12.85 -6.38
N SER A 60 -9.56 -13.97 -5.71
CA SER A 60 -9.09 -15.31 -6.13
C SER A 60 -10.14 -16.18 -6.83
N PHE A 61 -11.45 -15.95 -6.60
CA PHE A 61 -12.47 -16.91 -7.02
C PHE A 61 -12.66 -17.00 -8.54
N GLY A 62 -12.34 -15.93 -9.28
CA GLY A 62 -12.39 -15.95 -10.73
C GLY A 62 -11.34 -16.88 -11.37
N ASN A 63 -10.36 -17.36 -10.61
CA ASN A 63 -9.38 -18.34 -11.08
C ASN A 63 -10.05 -19.60 -11.65
N ILE A 64 -11.10 -20.12 -10.99
CA ILE A 64 -11.74 -21.39 -11.39
C ILE A 64 -12.37 -21.26 -12.79
N GLU A 65 -13.12 -20.18 -13.03
CA GLU A 65 -13.79 -19.95 -14.32
C GLU A 65 -12.78 -19.62 -15.41
N LEU A 66 -11.71 -18.87 -15.11
CA LEU A 66 -10.65 -18.61 -16.09
C LEU A 66 -9.91 -19.87 -16.50
N VAL A 67 -9.50 -20.72 -15.56
CA VAL A 67 -8.78 -21.97 -15.87
C VAL A 67 -9.67 -22.95 -16.64
N MET A 68 -10.97 -23.02 -16.30
CA MET A 68 -11.94 -23.80 -17.07
C MET A 68 -12.08 -23.29 -18.51
N THR A 69 -12.10 -21.97 -18.71
CA THR A 69 -12.29 -21.35 -20.04
C THR A 69 -11.00 -21.31 -20.86
N LYS A 70 -9.85 -21.25 -20.20
CA LYS A 70 -8.51 -21.16 -20.77
C LYS A 70 -7.62 -22.19 -20.06
N PRO A 71 -7.57 -23.44 -20.54
CA PRO A 71 -6.77 -24.48 -19.89
C PRO A 71 -5.28 -24.16 -19.99
N ASN A 72 -4.51 -24.68 -19.02
CA ASN A 72 -3.04 -24.53 -18.91
C ASN A 72 -2.53 -23.14 -18.51
N LEU A 73 -3.37 -22.32 -17.86
CA LEU A 73 -2.89 -21.09 -17.23
C LEU A 73 -1.96 -21.41 -16.05
N ALA A 74 -0.86 -20.68 -15.95
CA ALA A 74 -0.02 -20.67 -14.77
C ALA A 74 -0.68 -19.78 -13.70
N VAL A 75 -1.15 -20.38 -12.61
CA VAL A 75 -1.79 -19.68 -11.50
C VAL A 75 -0.78 -19.57 -10.37
N TYR A 76 -0.28 -18.35 -10.18
CA TYR A 76 0.71 -17.97 -9.19
C TYR A 76 0.02 -17.44 -7.92
N GLY A 77 0.59 -17.78 -6.77
CA GLY A 77 0.12 -17.35 -5.45
C GLY A 77 0.98 -17.93 -4.34
N ALA A 78 0.81 -17.47 -3.10
CA ALA A 78 1.60 -17.94 -1.96
C ALA A 78 0.74 -18.67 -0.88
N ASP A 79 -0.50 -19.02 -1.21
CA ASP A 79 -1.48 -19.58 -0.28
C ASP A 79 -2.25 -20.75 -0.89
N ALA A 80 -2.19 -21.93 -0.27
CA ALA A 80 -2.88 -23.13 -0.74
C ALA A 80 -4.42 -22.98 -0.79
N ARG A 81 -4.98 -21.94 -0.16
CA ARG A 81 -6.42 -21.59 -0.24
C ARG A 81 -6.80 -20.92 -1.56
N ILE A 82 -5.83 -20.46 -2.36
CA ILE A 82 -6.09 -19.87 -3.67
C ILE A 82 -6.60 -20.96 -4.63
N PRO A 83 -7.79 -20.80 -5.25
CA PRO A 83 -8.30 -21.78 -6.18
C PRO A 83 -7.43 -21.90 -7.43
N GLU A 84 -7.32 -23.13 -7.95
CA GLU A 84 -6.53 -23.50 -9.12
C GLU A 84 -5.02 -23.20 -9.03
N LEU A 85 -4.50 -22.90 -7.84
CA LEU A 85 -3.08 -22.64 -7.62
C LEU A 85 -2.24 -23.81 -8.12
N ASN A 86 -1.31 -23.53 -9.02
CA ASN A 86 -0.37 -24.53 -9.55
C ASN A 86 1.10 -24.08 -9.52
N TYR A 87 1.38 -22.81 -9.19
CA TYR A 87 2.72 -22.30 -8.88
C TYR A 87 2.72 -21.57 -7.52
N VAL A 88 3.37 -22.18 -6.52
CA VAL A 88 3.50 -21.59 -5.18
C VAL A 88 4.73 -20.69 -5.13
N CYS A 89 4.50 -19.38 -5.10
CA CYS A 89 5.54 -18.36 -5.04
C CYS A 89 6.24 -18.33 -3.67
N LYS A 90 7.56 -18.16 -3.69
CA LYS A 90 8.39 -17.87 -2.51
C LYS A 90 8.80 -16.40 -2.47
N HIS A 91 9.15 -15.90 -1.29
CA HIS A 91 9.72 -14.56 -1.17
C HIS A 91 10.99 -14.41 -2.03
N ASN A 92 11.07 -13.33 -2.81
CA ASN A 92 12.12 -13.01 -3.79
C ASN A 92 12.24 -13.97 -4.99
N GLU A 93 11.26 -14.85 -5.20
CA GLU A 93 11.28 -15.71 -6.39
C GLU A 93 10.98 -14.91 -7.65
N GLU A 94 11.77 -15.16 -8.70
CA GLU A 94 11.62 -14.54 -10.01
C GLU A 94 11.09 -15.53 -11.04
N PHE A 95 10.18 -15.05 -11.87
CA PHE A 95 9.65 -15.75 -13.04
C PHE A 95 9.32 -14.72 -14.14
N THR A 96 8.80 -15.19 -15.26
CA THR A 96 8.51 -14.33 -16.42
C THR A 96 7.06 -14.46 -16.90
N VAL A 97 6.53 -13.36 -17.42
CA VAL A 97 5.32 -13.32 -18.25
C VAL A 97 5.75 -12.73 -19.59
N GLY A 98 5.80 -13.53 -20.66
CA GLY A 98 6.51 -13.15 -21.88
C GLY A 98 7.96 -12.75 -21.59
N THR A 99 8.30 -11.51 -21.94
CA THR A 99 9.59 -10.86 -21.70
C THR A 99 9.67 -10.10 -20.37
N LEU A 100 8.55 -9.93 -19.67
CA LEU A 100 8.47 -9.19 -18.42
C LEU A 100 9.05 -10.01 -17.27
N LYS A 101 9.90 -9.39 -16.44
CA LYS A 101 10.44 -10.02 -15.23
C LYS A 101 9.50 -9.75 -14.06
N VAL A 102 9.00 -10.80 -13.42
CA VAL A 102 8.15 -10.71 -12.24
C VAL A 102 8.93 -11.24 -11.04
N ARG A 103 9.01 -10.45 -9.97
CA ARG A 103 9.49 -10.91 -8.66
C ARG A 103 8.34 -10.93 -7.69
N SER A 104 8.18 -12.06 -7.00
CA SER A 104 7.19 -12.19 -5.94
C SER A 104 7.80 -11.79 -4.60
N TYR A 105 7.12 -10.92 -3.88
CA TYR A 105 7.43 -10.58 -2.50
C TYR A 105 6.34 -11.16 -1.62
N HIS A 106 6.68 -12.16 -0.81
CA HIS A 106 5.76 -12.61 0.24
C HIS A 106 5.60 -11.46 1.24
N THR A 107 4.34 -11.08 1.48
CA THR A 107 3.94 -9.92 2.27
C THR A 107 2.87 -10.29 3.30
N PRO A 108 3.17 -11.21 4.24
CA PRO A 108 2.21 -11.64 5.25
C PRO A 108 1.79 -10.45 6.11
N SER A 109 0.49 -10.21 6.24
CA SER A 109 -0.12 -9.35 7.27
C SER A 109 -1.64 -9.32 7.10
N HIS A 110 -2.11 -8.78 5.96
CA HIS A 110 -3.54 -8.81 5.62
C HIS A 110 -4.05 -10.24 5.63
N THR A 111 -3.40 -11.12 4.86
CA THR A 111 -3.48 -12.57 5.05
C THR A 111 -2.07 -13.12 5.24
N ARG A 112 -1.94 -14.33 5.80
CA ARG A 112 -0.63 -14.99 5.97
C ARG A 112 0.02 -15.38 4.64
N GLY A 113 -0.80 -15.62 3.61
CA GLY A 113 -0.36 -15.97 2.27
C GLY A 113 -0.36 -14.81 1.28
N SER A 114 -0.45 -13.56 1.75
CA SER A 114 -0.43 -12.38 0.89
C SER A 114 0.91 -12.24 0.15
N VAL A 115 0.87 -11.94 -1.14
CA VAL A 115 2.04 -11.73 -2.01
C VAL A 115 1.86 -10.50 -2.89
N CYS A 116 2.91 -9.71 -3.03
CA CYS A 116 2.98 -8.61 -3.98
C CYS A 116 3.83 -9.00 -5.20
N TYR A 117 3.41 -8.60 -6.41
CA TYR A 117 4.12 -8.92 -7.65
C TYR A 117 4.80 -7.67 -8.21
N TYR A 118 6.12 -7.65 -8.21
CA TYR A 118 6.92 -6.58 -8.77
C TYR A 118 7.36 -6.92 -10.20
N VAL A 119 6.82 -6.18 -11.16
CA VAL A 119 6.98 -6.42 -12.59
C VAL A 119 7.90 -5.34 -13.18
N ARG A 120 8.88 -5.78 -13.98
CA ARG A 120 9.84 -4.93 -14.66
C ARG A 120 9.87 -5.22 -16.15
N ASP A 121 9.92 -4.15 -16.94
CA ASP A 121 10.13 -4.17 -18.39
C ASP A 121 11.30 -3.25 -18.74
N GLY A 122 12.26 -3.76 -19.51
CA GLY A 122 13.46 -3.01 -19.91
C GLY A 122 14.74 -3.49 -19.22
N ASN A 123 15.81 -2.70 -19.39
CA ASN A 123 17.16 -3.03 -18.93
C ASN A 123 17.60 -2.06 -17.81
N GLU A 124 18.05 -2.61 -16.68
CA GLU A 124 18.54 -1.84 -15.53
C GLU A 124 19.78 -0.99 -15.89
N ALA A 125 20.53 -1.37 -16.94
CA ALA A 125 21.77 -0.71 -17.32
C ALA A 125 21.62 0.70 -17.95
N ASN A 126 20.44 1.04 -18.48
CA ASN A 126 20.25 2.27 -19.28
C ASN A 126 19.11 3.17 -18.77
N GLU A 127 18.66 3.00 -17.52
CA GLU A 127 17.61 3.80 -16.87
C GLU A 127 16.20 3.80 -17.54
N GLU A 128 16.02 3.13 -18.67
CA GLU A 128 14.72 2.90 -19.34
C GLU A 128 14.00 1.67 -18.79
N MET A 129 13.85 1.57 -17.46
CA MET A 129 13.11 0.47 -16.83
C MET A 129 11.73 0.94 -16.37
N GLU A 130 10.68 0.46 -17.03
CA GLU A 130 9.33 0.55 -16.51
C GLU A 130 9.15 -0.49 -15.40
N ARG A 131 8.59 -0.06 -14.27
CA ARG A 131 8.40 -0.94 -13.12
C ARG A 131 7.06 -0.67 -12.43
N ALA A 132 6.42 -1.74 -12.00
CA ALA A 132 5.13 -1.71 -11.31
C ALA A 132 5.08 -2.75 -10.20
N VAL A 133 4.33 -2.50 -9.14
CA VAL A 133 4.06 -3.47 -8.08
C VAL A 133 2.55 -3.60 -7.89
N PHE A 134 2.08 -4.84 -7.93
CA PHE A 134 0.69 -5.20 -7.63
C PHE A 134 0.61 -5.66 -6.18
N THR A 135 -0.08 -4.88 -5.35
CA THR A 135 0.05 -4.97 -3.89
C THR A 135 -1.14 -5.65 -3.22
N GLY A 136 -2.19 -5.96 -3.98
CA GLY A 136 -3.45 -6.47 -3.44
C GLY A 136 -3.91 -5.59 -2.28
N ASP A 137 -4.18 -6.24 -1.14
CA ASP A 137 -4.67 -5.57 0.06
C ASP A 137 -3.54 -5.28 1.06
N THR A 138 -2.29 -5.26 0.61
CA THR A 138 -1.14 -4.95 1.47
C THR A 138 -0.94 -3.43 1.57
N LEU A 139 -0.48 -2.81 0.48
CA LEU A 139 -0.33 -1.37 0.33
C LEU A 139 -1.49 -0.85 -0.53
N LEU A 140 -2.20 0.15 -0.02
CA LEU A 140 -3.27 0.86 -0.73
C LEU A 140 -2.85 2.30 -0.97
N VAL A 141 -3.45 2.97 -1.95
CA VAL A 141 -3.20 4.42 -2.13
C VAL A 141 -3.57 5.17 -0.86
N GLY A 142 -2.57 5.76 -0.20
CA GLY A 142 -2.71 6.52 1.05
C GLY A 142 -3.02 5.70 2.29
N GLY A 143 -2.95 4.36 2.22
CA GLY A 143 -3.26 3.48 3.35
C GLY A 143 -2.63 2.09 3.26
N CYS A 144 -3.13 1.17 4.08
CA CYS A 144 -2.84 -0.25 4.01
C CYS A 144 -4.12 -1.06 4.25
N GLY A 145 -4.12 -2.35 3.88
CA GLY A 145 -5.25 -3.20 4.22
C GLY A 145 -5.38 -3.46 5.72
N LYS A 146 -6.53 -4.01 6.11
CA LYS A 146 -6.75 -4.47 7.49
C LYS A 146 -5.83 -5.64 7.79
N ILE A 147 -5.37 -5.75 9.02
CA ILE A 147 -4.59 -6.89 9.49
C ILE A 147 -5.59 -7.98 9.90
N ILE A 148 -5.74 -9.04 9.11
CA ILE A 148 -6.71 -10.13 9.38
C ILE A 148 -6.00 -11.37 9.94
N GLU A 149 -4.82 -11.73 9.43
CA GLU A 149 -4.13 -12.98 9.81
C GLU A 149 -2.68 -12.81 10.30
N GLY A 150 -2.14 -11.60 10.28
CA GLY A 150 -0.83 -11.24 10.85
C GLY A 150 -0.94 -10.26 12.01
N ASP A 151 0.12 -9.49 12.22
CA ASP A 151 0.16 -8.42 13.22
C ASP A 151 0.72 -7.09 12.68
N ALA A 152 0.84 -6.08 13.54
CA ALA A 152 1.35 -4.76 13.18
C ALA A 152 2.85 -4.76 12.83
N LYS A 153 3.62 -5.67 13.42
CA LYS A 153 5.04 -5.84 13.10
C LYS A 153 5.20 -6.43 11.71
N ASP A 154 4.37 -7.41 11.35
CA ASP A 154 4.28 -7.95 10.00
C ASP A 154 3.97 -6.84 8.99
N MET A 155 2.91 -6.05 9.23
CA MET A 155 2.52 -4.95 8.34
C MET A 155 3.65 -3.93 8.18
N TYR A 156 4.25 -3.48 9.28
CA TYR A 156 5.35 -2.52 9.22
C TYR A 156 6.54 -3.08 8.42
N ASN A 157 6.96 -4.32 8.68
CA ASN A 157 8.10 -4.90 7.98
C ASN A 157 7.84 -5.01 6.48
N VAL A 158 6.62 -5.41 6.10
CA VAL A 158 6.20 -5.49 4.71
C VAL A 158 6.18 -4.12 4.05
N LEU A 159 5.55 -3.13 4.66
CA LEU A 159 5.44 -1.81 4.06
C LEU A 159 6.79 -1.10 4.02
N TYR A 160 7.50 -1.00 5.15
CA TYR A 160 8.70 -0.18 5.23
C TYR A 160 9.96 -0.88 4.70
N ASN A 161 10.18 -2.16 5.06
CA ASN A 161 11.42 -2.86 4.73
C ASN A 161 11.39 -3.59 3.38
N ILE A 162 10.20 -3.88 2.83
CA ILE A 162 10.05 -4.56 1.53
C ILE A 162 9.55 -3.57 0.48
N LEU A 163 8.30 -3.09 0.60
CA LEU A 163 7.67 -2.28 -0.45
C LEU A 163 8.25 -0.86 -0.53
N GLY A 164 8.49 -0.21 0.61
CA GLY A 164 9.07 1.12 0.71
C GLY A 164 10.54 1.21 0.29
N LYS A 165 11.21 0.06 0.12
CA LYS A 165 12.57 -0.03 -0.43
C LYS A 165 12.60 -0.26 -1.94
N LEU A 166 11.43 -0.41 -2.58
CA LEU A 166 11.37 -0.43 -4.04
C LEU A 166 11.80 0.92 -4.63
N PRO A 167 12.29 0.96 -5.87
CA PRO A 167 12.66 2.20 -6.53
C PRO A 167 11.49 3.19 -6.57
N LYS A 168 11.78 4.47 -6.33
CA LYS A 168 10.79 5.55 -6.14
C LYS A 168 9.78 5.68 -7.30
N ASP A 169 10.24 5.46 -8.53
CA ASP A 169 9.45 5.49 -9.77
C ASP A 169 8.54 4.26 -9.97
N THR A 170 8.54 3.30 -9.02
CA THR A 170 7.67 2.12 -9.11
C THR A 170 6.21 2.49 -8.98
N LYS A 171 5.43 2.19 -10.01
CA LYS A 171 3.97 2.36 -10.02
C LYS A 171 3.31 1.36 -9.08
N VAL A 172 2.38 1.81 -8.24
CA VAL A 172 1.66 0.97 -7.27
C VAL A 172 0.23 0.73 -7.76
N TYR A 173 -0.15 -0.54 -7.87
CA TYR A 173 -1.48 -1.00 -8.27
C TYR A 173 -2.10 -1.85 -7.15
N CYS A 174 -3.00 -1.25 -6.37
CA CYS A 174 -3.60 -1.89 -5.20
C CYS A 174 -4.95 -2.56 -5.48
N GLY A 175 -5.43 -3.40 -4.56
CA GLY A 175 -6.63 -4.22 -4.76
C GLY A 175 -7.96 -3.46 -4.75
N HIS A 176 -8.00 -2.26 -4.15
CA HIS A 176 -9.24 -1.50 -3.95
C HIS A 176 -9.10 0.00 -4.24
N GLU A 177 -10.21 0.60 -4.68
CA GLU A 177 -10.42 2.04 -4.82
C GLU A 177 -10.78 2.66 -3.45
N SER A 178 -9.79 2.75 -2.56
CA SER A 178 -9.96 3.28 -1.19
C SER A 178 -9.26 4.61 -0.93
N ALA A 179 -8.66 5.22 -1.96
CA ALA A 179 -7.78 6.39 -1.82
C ALA A 179 -8.45 7.56 -1.09
N ARG A 180 -9.71 7.88 -1.42
CA ARG A 180 -10.44 9.00 -0.80
C ARG A 180 -10.52 8.85 0.72
N LEU A 181 -10.99 7.69 1.18
CA LEU A 181 -11.19 7.41 2.60
C LEU A 181 -9.84 7.32 3.34
N ASN A 182 -8.86 6.68 2.71
CA ASN A 182 -7.50 6.60 3.23
C ASN A 182 -6.85 7.99 3.39
N LEU A 183 -7.01 8.88 2.41
CA LEU A 183 -6.45 10.23 2.44
C LEU A 183 -7.21 11.17 3.40
N GLN A 184 -8.51 10.96 3.60
CA GLN A 184 -9.27 11.62 4.67
C GLN A 184 -8.72 11.22 6.03
N PHE A 185 -8.51 9.93 6.28
CA PHE A 185 -7.86 9.43 7.50
C PHE A 185 -6.43 9.98 7.64
N ALA A 186 -5.63 9.94 6.57
CA ALA A 186 -4.27 10.47 6.59
C ALA A 186 -4.25 11.97 6.99
N SER A 187 -5.26 12.74 6.57
CA SER A 187 -5.41 14.15 6.92
C SER A 187 -5.73 14.38 8.40
N THR A 188 -6.28 13.40 9.13
CA THR A 188 -6.52 13.54 10.57
C THR A 188 -5.25 13.31 11.39
N VAL A 189 -4.35 12.44 10.93
CA VAL A 189 -3.11 12.08 11.63
C VAL A 189 -1.90 12.95 11.23
N ASP A 190 -1.92 13.58 10.05
CA ASP A 190 -0.90 14.51 9.57
C ASP A 190 -1.54 15.75 8.88
N PRO A 191 -2.29 16.59 9.63
CA PRO A 191 -3.12 17.66 9.07
C PRO A 191 -2.33 18.74 8.33
N ASN A 192 -1.04 18.90 8.64
CA ASN A 192 -0.18 19.92 8.07
C ASN A 192 0.49 19.49 6.76
N ASN A 193 0.45 18.21 6.40
CA ASN A 193 1.07 17.70 5.17
C ASN A 193 0.34 18.16 3.89
N HIS A 194 1.05 18.97 3.10
CA HIS A 194 0.53 19.50 1.85
C HIS A 194 0.29 18.42 0.79
N ASN A 195 1.10 17.36 0.77
CA ASN A 195 0.98 16.27 -0.20
C ASN A 195 -0.29 15.46 0.04
N ILE A 196 -0.66 15.22 1.30
CA ILE A 196 -1.96 14.62 1.66
C ILE A 196 -3.11 15.48 1.12
N ARG A 197 -3.12 16.79 1.42
CA ARG A 197 -4.20 17.69 0.96
C ARG A 197 -4.32 17.74 -0.57
N LYS A 198 -3.18 17.83 -1.26
CA LYS A 198 -3.11 17.85 -2.72
C LYS A 198 -3.65 16.54 -3.32
N LYS A 199 -3.20 15.39 -2.80
CA LYS A 199 -3.64 14.07 -3.29
C LYS A 199 -5.11 13.82 -2.96
N LEU A 200 -5.60 14.25 -1.79
CA LEU A 200 -7.02 14.16 -1.41
C LEU A 200 -7.89 14.97 -2.38
N SER A 201 -7.55 16.21 -2.66
CA SER A 201 -8.28 17.05 -3.62
C SER A 201 -8.32 16.42 -5.02
N TRP A 202 -7.19 15.91 -5.51
CA TRP A 202 -7.14 15.17 -6.77
C TRP A 202 -8.02 13.90 -6.75
N SER A 203 -8.01 13.14 -5.65
CA SER A 203 -8.78 11.90 -5.52
C SER A 203 -10.29 12.15 -5.57
N GLN A 204 -10.77 13.32 -5.13
CA GLN A 204 -12.19 13.67 -5.16
C GLN A 204 -12.72 13.75 -6.60
N THR A 205 -11.93 14.28 -7.53
CA THR A 205 -12.32 14.44 -8.94
C THR A 205 -11.92 13.27 -9.84
N SER A 206 -11.11 12.33 -9.34
CA SER A 206 -10.58 11.22 -10.13
C SER A 206 -11.55 10.05 -10.20
N GLN A 207 -11.75 9.47 -11.39
CA GLN A 207 -12.57 8.27 -11.56
C GLN A 207 -11.81 6.99 -11.17
N CYS A 208 -10.48 7.02 -11.27
CA CYS A 208 -9.58 5.93 -10.91
C CYS A 208 -8.35 6.55 -10.24
N THR A 209 -7.99 6.08 -9.06
CA THR A 209 -6.88 6.65 -8.30
C THR A 209 -5.58 5.85 -8.39
N VAL A 210 -5.60 4.74 -9.14
CA VAL A 210 -4.42 3.95 -9.47
C VAL A 210 -3.90 4.25 -10.89
N PRO A 211 -2.59 4.09 -11.13
CA PRO A 211 -1.56 3.84 -10.13
C PRO A 211 -1.18 5.12 -9.35
N SER A 212 -0.67 4.94 -8.13
CA SER A 212 0.27 5.89 -7.52
C SER A 212 1.71 5.44 -7.78
N THR A 213 2.69 6.02 -7.09
CA THR A 213 4.10 5.58 -7.10
C THR A 213 4.62 5.38 -5.68
N ILE A 214 5.71 4.62 -5.52
CA ILE A 214 6.37 4.47 -4.21
C ILE A 214 6.83 5.84 -3.68
N GLU A 215 7.32 6.73 -4.54
CA GLU A 215 7.63 8.12 -4.18
C GLU A 215 6.43 8.85 -3.57
N GLU A 216 5.29 8.83 -4.25
CA GLU A 216 4.05 9.44 -3.78
C GLU A 216 3.59 8.84 -2.44
N GLU A 217 3.60 7.52 -2.30
CA GLU A 217 3.18 6.87 -1.05
C GLU A 217 4.09 7.26 0.13
N LEU A 218 5.40 7.42 -0.07
CA LEU A 218 6.33 7.92 0.97
C LEU A 218 6.03 9.38 1.38
N GLU A 219 5.35 10.15 0.55
CA GLU A 219 5.00 11.55 0.83
C GLU A 219 3.70 11.72 1.63
N TYR A 220 2.71 10.85 1.45
CA TYR A 220 1.38 11.02 2.06
C TYR A 220 0.83 9.82 2.83
N ASN A 221 1.37 8.60 2.66
CA ASN A 221 0.81 7.41 3.29
C ASN A 221 1.33 7.29 4.75
N PRO A 222 0.46 7.38 5.76
CA PRO A 222 0.90 7.39 7.16
C PRO A 222 1.62 6.10 7.56
N TYR A 223 1.31 4.97 6.92
CA TYR A 223 1.93 3.66 7.20
C TYR A 223 3.33 3.48 6.61
N LEU A 224 3.74 4.35 5.67
CA LEU A 224 5.11 4.44 5.15
C LEU A 224 5.90 5.61 5.76
N ARG A 225 5.25 6.43 6.57
CA ARG A 225 5.79 7.64 7.21
C ARG A 225 5.80 7.53 8.73
N VAL A 226 5.89 6.29 9.22
CA VAL A 226 5.70 5.94 10.64
C VAL A 226 6.62 6.76 11.55
N SER A 227 7.86 7.05 11.15
CA SER A 227 8.82 7.86 11.92
C SER A 227 8.41 9.33 12.10
N TYR A 228 7.75 9.92 11.09
CA TYR A 228 7.26 11.31 11.15
C TYR A 228 5.91 11.41 11.87
N VAL A 229 5.02 10.44 11.65
CA VAL A 229 3.72 10.37 12.33
C VAL A 229 3.86 10.03 13.83
N LEU A 230 4.89 9.23 14.18
CA LEU A 230 5.36 8.98 15.56
C LEU A 230 5.55 10.28 16.34
N TRP A 231 6.19 11.27 15.71
CA TRP A 231 6.54 12.53 16.34
C TRP A 231 5.32 13.42 16.61
N LEU A 232 4.25 13.26 15.82
CA LEU A 232 3.08 14.13 15.89
C LEU A 232 1.99 13.66 16.83
N SER A 233 1.82 12.36 17.11
CA SER A 233 0.50 11.89 17.56
C SER A 233 0.42 10.74 18.59
N THR A 234 1.48 9.96 18.85
CA THR A 234 1.28 8.68 19.56
C THR A 234 1.97 8.52 20.92
N ASN A 235 2.94 9.35 21.31
CA ASN A 235 3.71 9.17 22.56
C ASN A 235 4.36 7.76 22.71
N VAL A 236 4.49 7.01 21.61
CA VAL A 236 5.02 5.65 21.55
C VAL A 236 6.25 5.63 20.64
N ALA A 237 7.34 5.02 21.13
CA ALA A 237 8.64 5.00 20.46
C ALA A 237 8.85 3.85 19.48
N ASP A 238 8.01 2.83 19.55
CA ASP A 238 8.14 1.64 18.72
C ASP A 238 7.37 1.82 17.39
N PRO A 239 8.03 1.78 16.22
CA PRO A 239 7.35 1.87 14.93
C PRO A 239 6.29 0.78 14.70
N TYR A 240 6.44 -0.39 15.31
CA TYR A 240 5.43 -1.45 15.25
C TYR A 240 4.16 -1.05 15.98
N GLU A 241 4.30 -0.47 17.18
CA GLU A 241 3.17 0.02 17.97
C GLU A 241 2.47 1.20 17.31
N VAL A 242 3.21 2.09 16.63
CA VAL A 242 2.56 3.16 15.87
C VAL A 242 1.79 2.62 14.68
N THR A 243 2.30 1.59 14.02
CA THR A 243 1.53 0.90 12.96
C THR A 243 0.25 0.28 13.54
N ARG A 244 0.31 -0.32 14.74
CA ARG A 244 -0.87 -0.84 15.45
C ARG A 244 -1.88 0.26 15.75
N VAL A 245 -1.44 1.37 16.37
CA VAL A 245 -2.30 2.50 16.73
C VAL A 245 -2.92 3.14 15.50
N LEU A 246 -2.15 3.39 14.43
CA LEU A 246 -2.67 3.91 13.17
C LEU A 246 -3.74 3.00 12.58
N ARG A 247 -3.54 1.69 12.67
CA ARG A 247 -4.51 0.71 12.17
C ARG A 247 -5.82 0.75 12.96
N GLU A 248 -5.75 0.82 14.28
CA GLU A 248 -6.91 0.93 15.18
C GLU A 248 -7.69 2.23 14.96
N LEU A 249 -6.99 3.35 14.83
CA LEU A 249 -7.60 4.65 14.54
C LEU A 249 -8.29 4.64 13.17
N ASN A 250 -7.65 4.07 12.14
CA ASN A 250 -8.23 3.98 10.81
C ASN A 250 -9.45 3.05 10.77
N ASP A 251 -9.40 1.91 11.45
CA ASP A 251 -10.54 0.99 11.52
C ASP A 251 -11.76 1.63 12.20
N SER A 252 -11.52 2.41 13.26
CA SER A 252 -12.55 3.20 13.93
C SER A 252 -13.12 4.29 13.02
N PHE A 253 -12.24 5.04 12.33
CA PHE A 253 -12.61 6.10 11.38
C PHE A 253 -13.49 5.57 10.23
N ILE A 254 -13.10 4.44 9.63
CA ILE A 254 -13.85 3.79 8.56
C ILE A 254 -15.23 3.33 9.08
N SER A 255 -15.28 2.74 10.28
CA SER A 255 -16.55 2.28 10.87
C SER A 255 -17.53 3.43 11.11
N GLN A 256 -17.04 4.57 11.61
CA GLN A 256 -17.87 5.76 11.86
C GLN A 256 -18.35 6.41 10.56
N THR A 257 -17.47 6.49 9.55
CA THR A 257 -17.82 7.04 8.24
C THR A 257 -18.86 6.19 7.51
N ASN A 258 -18.78 4.86 7.64
CA ASN A 258 -19.78 3.96 7.04
C ASN A 258 -21.10 3.93 7.84
N GLY A 259 -21.05 4.07 9.17
CA GLY A 259 -22.24 4.12 10.01
C GLY A 259 -23.04 5.44 9.86
N SER A 260 -22.35 6.56 9.67
CA SER A 260 -22.96 7.87 9.42
C SER A 260 -23.65 7.96 8.06
N ASN A 261 -23.17 7.24 7.04
CA ASN A 261 -23.85 7.17 5.73
C ASN A 261 -25.22 6.46 5.74
N GLY A 262 -25.61 5.82 6.86
CA GLY A 262 -26.96 5.26 7.08
C GLY A 262 -28.00 6.29 7.56
N VAL A 263 -27.57 7.50 7.91
CA VAL A 263 -28.43 8.64 8.28
C VAL A 263 -28.07 9.78 7.34
N GLY A 264 -29.03 10.24 6.53
CA GLY A 264 -28.79 11.03 5.32
C GLY A 264 -27.71 12.11 5.42
N MET A 265 -26.92 12.26 4.34
CA MET A 265 -25.88 13.28 4.14
C MET A 265 -26.29 14.66 4.73
N HIS A 266 -25.84 14.95 5.95
CA HIS A 266 -25.71 16.28 6.48
C HIS A 266 -24.25 16.50 6.88
N GLY A 267 -23.70 17.61 6.39
CA GLY A 267 -22.28 17.76 6.10
C GLY A 267 -21.34 17.81 7.31
N ILE A 268 -20.11 17.36 7.06
CA ILE A 268 -18.80 17.97 7.40
C ILE A 268 -18.62 18.68 8.77
N ASN A 269 -19.45 18.42 9.79
CA ASN A 269 -19.34 19.04 11.10
C ASN A 269 -19.10 18.02 12.24
N GLU A 270 -19.23 16.72 11.99
CA GLU A 270 -18.94 15.69 13.02
C GLU A 270 -17.44 15.37 13.15
N SER A 271 -16.62 15.71 12.15
CA SER A 271 -15.16 15.51 12.17
C SER A 271 -14.44 16.38 13.19
N GLU A 272 -14.99 17.54 13.57
CA GLU A 272 -14.38 18.40 14.61
C GLU A 272 -14.45 17.77 16.01
N SER A 273 -15.47 16.96 16.30
CA SER A 273 -15.59 16.30 17.61
C SER A 273 -14.53 15.23 17.82
N ILE A 274 -14.22 14.46 16.78
CA ILE A 274 -13.20 13.40 16.78
C ILE A 274 -11.80 14.02 16.82
N ILE A 275 -11.57 15.09 16.08
CA ILE A 275 -10.32 15.88 16.14
C ILE A 275 -10.09 16.39 17.57
N ASN A 276 -11.14 16.82 18.28
CA ASN A 276 -11.04 17.27 19.66
C ASN A 276 -10.78 16.14 20.68
N GLU A 277 -11.27 14.92 20.44
CA GLU A 277 -10.93 13.75 21.27
C GLU A 277 -9.47 13.32 21.09
N VAL A 278 -8.97 13.33 19.85
CA VAL A 278 -7.55 13.08 19.54
C VAL A 278 -6.65 14.21 20.08
N ASN A 279 -7.08 15.47 19.98
CA ASN A 279 -6.37 16.62 20.57
C ASN A 279 -6.46 16.68 22.11
N GLY A 280 -7.44 16.02 22.73
CA GLY A 280 -7.52 15.88 24.19
C GLY A 280 -6.34 15.12 24.78
N VAL A 281 -5.72 14.23 23.99
CA VAL A 281 -4.48 13.51 24.33
C VAL A 281 -3.25 14.42 24.27
N HIS A 282 -3.29 15.52 23.50
CA HIS A 282 -2.15 16.42 23.27
C HIS A 282 -1.76 17.28 24.49
N ASN A 283 -2.66 17.52 25.45
CA ASN A 283 -2.41 18.45 26.56
C ASN A 283 -1.64 17.85 27.76
N GLY A 284 -1.08 16.65 27.64
CA GLY A 284 -0.41 15.92 28.72
C GLY A 284 1.12 15.80 28.63
N ILE A 285 1.82 16.64 27.85
CA ILE A 285 3.22 16.35 27.45
C ILE A 285 4.22 17.28 28.17
N ASN A 286 4.73 16.84 29.32
CA ASN A 286 5.97 17.33 29.94
C ASN A 286 6.99 16.16 29.97
N GLY A 287 7.83 16.01 28.94
CA GLY A 287 8.79 14.89 28.89
C GLY A 287 9.71 14.79 27.68
N ILE A 288 9.97 15.91 26.98
CA ILE A 288 10.66 15.92 25.66
C ILE A 288 12.12 15.42 25.72
N SER A 289 12.79 15.51 26.88
CA SER A 289 14.23 15.20 27.02
C SER A 289 14.55 13.71 27.18
N GLU A 290 13.75 12.94 27.92
CA GLU A 290 14.09 11.55 28.30
C GLU A 290 13.75 10.55 27.19
N ILE A 291 12.70 10.84 26.42
CA ILE A 291 12.31 10.07 25.24
C ILE A 291 13.44 10.12 24.19
N PHE A 292 14.06 11.29 24.02
CA PHE A 292 15.08 11.54 23.00
C PHE A 292 16.37 10.72 23.18
N ASP A 293 16.83 10.56 24.43
CA ASP A 293 18.03 9.77 24.77
C ASP A 293 17.85 8.26 24.57
N SER A 294 16.60 7.77 24.56
CA SER A 294 16.29 6.37 24.25
C SER A 294 16.32 6.11 22.74
N TYR A 295 15.99 7.10 21.90
CA TYR A 295 15.89 6.95 20.45
C TYR A 295 17.26 6.89 19.76
N ILE A 296 18.24 7.68 20.21
CA ILE A 296 19.62 7.62 19.69
C ILE A 296 20.28 6.27 20.02
N LYS A 297 19.93 5.65 21.15
CA LYS A 297 20.49 4.36 21.57
C LYS A 297 20.01 3.17 20.72
N MET A 298 18.92 3.29 19.98
CA MET A 298 18.34 2.19 19.19
C MET A 298 18.96 2.02 17.79
N ASN A 299 19.81 2.95 17.33
CA ASN A 299 20.58 2.83 16.07
C ASN A 299 19.73 2.57 14.80
N ILE A 300 18.51 3.11 14.71
CA ILE A 300 17.56 2.87 13.61
C ILE A 300 17.44 4.09 12.67
N TYR A 301 18.54 4.65 12.19
CA TYR A 301 18.49 5.82 11.28
C TYR A 301 19.47 5.75 10.11
N GLU A 302 19.01 6.22 8.95
CA GLU A 302 19.87 6.73 7.88
C GLU A 302 20.02 8.26 7.98
N ALA A 303 21.00 8.83 7.28
CA ALA A 303 21.37 10.25 7.39
C ALA A 303 20.23 11.24 7.05
N GLU A 304 19.25 10.82 6.24
CA GLU A 304 18.09 11.63 5.87
C GLU A 304 17.11 11.82 7.04
N ASP A 305 16.90 10.78 7.87
CA ASP A 305 16.04 10.84 9.05
C ASP A 305 16.62 11.83 10.09
N LEU A 306 17.95 11.84 10.25
CA LEU A 306 18.66 12.77 11.15
C LEU A 306 18.56 14.23 10.71
N ASN A 307 18.50 14.50 9.41
CA ASN A 307 18.32 15.85 8.87
C ASN A 307 16.89 16.36 9.08
N ILE A 308 15.90 15.48 8.94
CA ILE A 308 14.50 15.78 9.28
C ILE A 308 14.39 16.08 10.79
N LEU A 309 15.02 15.25 11.63
CA LEU A 309 15.09 15.44 13.09
C LEU A 309 15.75 16.77 13.49
N ASN A 310 16.89 17.15 12.90
CA ASN A 310 17.56 18.41 13.18
C ASN A 310 16.73 19.64 12.75
N THR A 311 16.00 19.52 11.64
CA THR A 311 15.08 20.57 11.18
C THR A 311 13.92 20.77 12.15
N ILE A 312 13.46 19.70 12.79
CA ILE A 312 12.38 19.70 13.78
C ILE A 312 12.85 20.29 15.14
N ILE A 313 14.06 19.95 15.58
CA ILE A 313 14.68 20.49 16.81
C ILE A 313 14.90 22.00 16.70
N GLY A 314 15.39 22.47 15.55
CA GLY A 314 15.58 23.89 15.29
C GLY A 314 14.29 24.71 15.31
N LYS A 315 13.14 24.09 14.97
CA LYS A 315 11.82 24.75 14.99
C LYS A 315 11.14 24.76 16.37
N SER A 316 11.54 23.87 17.28
CA SER A 316 10.98 23.76 18.64
C SER A 316 11.81 24.48 19.71
N GLY A 317 12.86 25.21 19.31
CA GLY A 317 13.75 25.95 20.23
C GLY A 317 14.77 25.08 20.96
N GLY A 318 14.92 23.81 20.57
CA GLY A 318 15.95 22.91 21.09
C GLY A 318 17.31 23.17 20.44
N SER A 319 18.40 22.87 21.15
CA SER A 319 19.77 22.97 20.63
C SER A 319 20.03 21.91 19.56
N SER A 320 20.55 22.32 18.39
CA SER A 320 20.93 21.43 17.28
C SER A 320 21.92 20.34 17.71
N ILE A 321 21.70 19.10 17.25
CA ILE A 321 22.58 17.97 17.57
C ILE A 321 23.84 18.05 16.69
N LYS A 322 25.01 18.23 17.30
CA LYS A 322 26.29 18.08 16.60
C LYS A 322 26.66 16.60 16.50
N THR A 323 26.77 16.11 15.28
CA THR A 323 27.25 14.76 14.97
C THR A 323 28.72 14.60 15.34
N THR A 324 29.04 13.57 16.13
CA THR A 324 30.33 12.86 16.02
C THR A 324 29.98 11.44 15.62
N ILE A 325 30.09 11.14 14.32
CA ILE A 325 29.91 9.79 13.79
C ILE A 325 31.30 9.14 13.86
N ASN A 326 31.42 8.05 14.62
CA ASN A 326 32.51 7.07 14.49
C ASN A 326 31.99 5.87 13.73
#